data_AF-A0A1V6ECF5-F1
#
_entry.id   AF-A0A1V6ECF5-F1
#
_cell.length_a   1.000
_cell.length_b   1.000
_cell.length_c   1.000
_cell.angle_alpha   90.00
_cell.angle_beta   90.00
_cell.angle_gamma   90.00
#
_symmetry.space_group_name_H-M   'P 1'
#
loop_
_entity.id
_entity.type
_entity.pdbx_description
1 polymer ?
#
loop_
_entity_poly.entity_id
_entity_poly.type
_entity_poly.pdbx_seq_one_letter_code
_entity_poly.pdbx_strand_id
1 'polypeptide(L)' 'MKKTKPIDNDELLPKYRREDLGKGVRGKYHTAYQKGTNLVLLHPKVAKAFPTSEAVNEALLGLLQLTEQTRKLAR' A
#
# COMPACT_ATOMS: atom_id res chain seq x y z
N MET A 1 -34.55 23.16 6.51
CA MET A 1 -34.17 22.20 5.45
C MET A 1 -32.90 22.70 4.78
N LYS A 2 -31.75 22.02 4.95
CA LYS A 2 -30.50 22.43 4.29
C LYS A 2 -30.52 21.93 2.85
N LYS A 3 -30.49 22.85 1.88
CA LYS A 3 -30.46 22.51 0.45
C LYS A 3 -29.09 21.92 0.09
N THR A 4 -29.09 20.74 -0.50
CA THR A 4 -27.91 20.09 -1.09
C THR A 4 -27.51 20.85 -2.35
N LYS A 5 -26.24 21.26 -2.44
CA LYS A 5 -25.66 21.88 -3.65
C LYS A 5 -25.73 20.89 -4.83
N PRO A 6 -25.99 21.36 -6.06
CA PRO A 6 -25.88 20.51 -7.23
C PRO A 6 -24.43 20.03 -7.36
N ILE A 7 -24.26 18.73 -7.57
CA ILE A 7 -22.95 18.09 -7.74
C ILE A 7 -22.45 18.53 -9.12
N ASP A 8 -21.34 19.26 -9.13
CA ASP A 8 -20.67 19.65 -10.37
C ASP A 8 -20.08 18.39 -11.03
N ASN A 9 -20.39 18.17 -12.31
CA ASN A 9 -19.99 16.95 -13.02
C ASN A 9 -18.50 16.98 -13.45
N ASP A 10 -17.79 18.06 -13.18
CA ASP A 10 -16.46 18.35 -13.72
C ASP A 10 -15.31 17.62 -12.99
N GLU A 11 -15.58 16.95 -11.86
CA GLU A 11 -14.57 16.19 -11.11
C GLU A 11 -14.39 14.74 -11.63
N LEU A 12 -15.28 14.26 -12.50
CA LEU A 12 -15.19 12.90 -13.05
C LEU A 12 -14.32 12.87 -14.31
N LEU A 13 -13.31 11.99 -14.31
CA LEU A 13 -12.57 11.68 -15.54
C LEU A 13 -13.59 11.26 -16.62
N PRO A 14 -13.47 11.74 -17.88
CA PRO A 14 -14.45 11.50 -18.95
C PRO A 14 -14.67 10.01 -19.29
N LYS A 15 -13.81 9.13 -18.76
CA LYS A 15 -13.94 7.67 -18.87
C LYS A 15 -15.03 7.06 -17.96
N TYR A 16 -15.44 7.76 -16.91
CA TYR A 16 -16.45 7.26 -15.96
C TYR A 16 -17.76 8.00 -16.14
N ARG A 17 -18.84 7.27 -16.46
CA ARG A 17 -20.19 7.83 -16.40
C ARG A 17 -20.75 7.65 -15.01
N ARG A 18 -21.69 8.51 -14.62
CA ARG A 18 -22.29 8.46 -13.28
C ARG A 18 -22.97 7.12 -13.01
N GLU A 19 -23.60 6.56 -14.05
CA GLU A 19 -24.24 5.24 -14.03
C GLU A 19 -23.26 4.11 -13.67
N ASP A 20 -21.98 4.23 -14.03
CA ASP A 20 -20.97 3.19 -13.82
C ASP A 20 -20.50 3.12 -12.35
N LEU A 21 -20.72 4.19 -11.56
CA LEU A 21 -20.16 4.35 -10.21
C LEU A 21 -21.05 3.79 -9.08
N GLY A 22 -22.27 3.35 -9.41
CA GLY A 22 -23.21 2.77 -8.45
C GLY A 22 -23.61 3.69 -7.29
N LYS A 23 -24.21 3.10 -6.24
CA LYS A 23 -24.61 3.82 -5.02
C LYS A 23 -23.40 4.03 -4.10
N GLY A 24 -23.17 5.27 -3.69
CA GLY A 24 -22.12 5.60 -2.71
C GLY A 24 -22.46 5.07 -1.33
N VAL A 25 -21.57 4.28 -0.73
CA VAL A 25 -21.71 3.75 0.64
C VAL A 25 -20.75 4.50 1.57
N ARG A 26 -21.29 5.15 2.61
CA ARG A 26 -20.48 5.85 3.61
C ARG A 26 -19.60 4.83 4.34
N GLY A 27 -18.28 5.09 4.38
CA GLY A 27 -17.34 4.25 5.10
C GLY A 27 -17.01 2.92 4.41
N LYS A 28 -17.28 2.74 3.10
CA LYS A 28 -17.01 1.51 2.34
C LYS A 28 -15.62 0.90 2.59
N TYR A 29 -14.60 1.74 2.77
CA TYR A 29 -13.21 1.33 3.00
C TYR A 29 -12.68 1.72 4.39
N HIS A 30 -13.53 2.24 5.29
CA HIS A 30 -13.10 2.77 6.58
C HIS A 30 -12.44 1.71 7.46
N THR A 31 -13.06 0.53 7.58
CA THR A 31 -12.49 -0.57 8.35
C THR A 31 -11.18 -1.09 7.76
N ALA A 32 -11.06 -1.14 6.43
CA ALA A 32 -9.83 -1.56 5.75
C ALA A 32 -8.70 -0.54 5.98
N TYR A 33 -9.01 0.75 5.94
CA TYR A 33 -8.06 1.81 6.26
C TYR A 33 -7.61 1.77 7.72
N GLN A 34 -8.55 1.60 8.66
CA GLN A 34 -8.25 1.52 10.10
C GLN A 34 -7.42 0.31 10.52
N LYS A 35 -7.47 -0.79 9.75
CA LYS A 35 -6.59 -1.95 9.96
C LYS A 35 -5.11 -1.61 9.76
N GLY A 36 -4.80 -0.44 9.20
CA GLY A 36 -3.46 -0.04 8.82
C GLY A 36 -3.06 -0.63 7.49
N THR A 37 -2.14 0.04 6.81
CA THR A 37 -1.53 -0.46 5.58
C THR A 37 -0.31 -1.30 5.93
N ASN A 38 -0.22 -2.51 5.36
CA ASN A 38 0.96 -3.39 5.47
C ASN A 38 2.16 -2.90 4.62
N LEU A 39 2.25 -1.60 4.33
CA LEU A 39 3.28 -1.02 3.49
C LEU A 39 4.38 -0.41 4.36
N VAL A 40 5.60 -0.89 4.18
CA VAL A 40 6.79 -0.34 4.83
C VAL A 40 7.53 0.52 3.82
N LEU A 41 7.67 1.81 4.12
CA LEU A 41 8.43 2.73 3.28
C LEU A 41 9.94 2.46 3.47
N LEU A 42 10.62 2.09 2.40
CA LEU A 42 12.07 1.91 2.41
C LEU A 42 12.78 3.26 2.42
N HIS A 43 13.93 3.31 3.10
CA HIS A 43 14.82 4.48 3.00
C HIS A 43 15.25 4.70 1.54
N PRO A 44 15.33 5.94 1.03
CA PRO A 44 15.59 6.20 -0.39
C PRO A 44 16.86 5.53 -0.93
N LYS A 45 17.90 5.43 -0.10
CA LYS A 45 19.13 4.72 -0.46
C LYS A 45 18.92 3.22 -0.68
N VAL A 46 18.08 2.59 0.14
CA VAL A 46 17.75 1.16 0.03
C VAL A 46 16.88 0.92 -1.20
N ALA A 47 15.86 1.76 -1.43
CA ALA A 47 15.02 1.67 -2.62
C ALA A 47 15.80 1.85 -3.94
N LYS A 48 16.86 2.68 -3.93
CA LYS A 48 17.77 2.82 -5.09
C LYS A 48 18.63 1.58 -5.33
N ALA A 49 19.01 0.88 -4.27
CA ALA A 49 19.83 -0.34 -4.36
C ALA A 49 19.01 -1.58 -4.70
N PHE A 50 17.74 -1.62 -4.27
CA PHE A 50 16.83 -2.74 -4.48
C PHE A 50 15.57 -2.27 -5.22
N PRO A 51 15.50 -2.48 -6.55
CA PRO A 51 14.40 -1.98 -7.37
C PRO A 51 13.05 -2.66 -7.10
N THR A 52 13.04 -3.85 -6.49
CA THR A 52 11.82 -4.63 -6.24
C THR A 52 11.74 -5.15 -4.81
N SER A 53 10.50 -5.43 -4.36
CA SER A 53 10.22 -6.05 -3.06
C SER A 53 10.89 -7.41 -2.90
N GLU A 54 10.93 -8.20 -3.97
CA GLU A 54 11.53 -9.54 -3.98
C GLU A 54 13.03 -9.44 -3.71
N ALA A 55 13.72 -8.49 -4.35
CA ALA A 55 15.15 -8.29 -4.16
C ALA A 55 15.51 -7.91 -2.71
N VAL A 56 14.67 -7.09 -2.05
CA VAL A 56 14.85 -6.76 -0.63
C VAL A 56 14.67 -8.00 0.24
N ASN A 57 13.60 -8.77 0.00
CA ASN A 57 13.28 -9.93 0.82
C ASN A 57 14.34 -11.03 0.70
N GLU A 58 14.81 -11.33 -0.51
CA GLU A 58 15.88 -12.30 -0.75
C GLU A 58 17.17 -11.91 -0.01
N ALA A 59 17.55 -10.62 -0.05
CA ALA A 59 18.72 -10.13 0.68
C ALA A 59 18.59 -10.30 2.21
N LEU A 60 17.41 -10.00 2.77
CA LEU A 60 17.14 -10.17 4.20
C LEU A 60 17.11 -11.64 4.61
N LEU A 61 16.52 -12.52 3.78
CA LEU A 61 16.51 -13.96 4.02
C LEU A 61 17.92 -14.54 3.99
N GLY A 62 18.75 -14.12 3.04
CA GLY A 62 20.17 -14.51 2.99
C GLY A 62 20.95 -14.07 4.24
N LEU A 63 20.68 -12.86 4.74
CA LEU A 63 21.28 -12.38 5.98
C LEU A 63 20.87 -13.25 7.18
N LEU A 64 19.60 -13.62 7.29
CA LEU A 64 19.11 -14.52 8.35
C LEU A 64 19.83 -15.88 8.28
N GLN A 65 19.99 -16.46 7.10
CA GLN A 65 20.72 -17.72 6.92
C GLN A 65 22.18 -17.60 7.39
N LEU A 66 22.86 -16.50 7.04
CA LEU A 66 24.23 -16.24 7.48
C LEU A 66 24.33 -16.10 9.01
N THR A 67 23.37 -15.41 9.64
CA THR A 67 23.33 -15.29 11.11
C THR A 67 23.13 -16.65 11.79
N GLU A 68 22.35 -17.54 11.19
CA GLU A 68 22.15 -18.90 11.70
C GLU A 68 23.41 -19.76 11.56
N GLN A 69 24.14 -19.64 10.45
CA GLN A 69 25.41 -20.32 10.25
C GLN A 69 26.48 -19.85 11.22
N THR A 70 26.65 -18.54 11.37
CA THR A 70 27.63 -17.94 12.29
C THR A 70 27.32 -18.28 13.75
N ARG A 71 26.04 -18.28 14.15
CA ARG A 71 25.62 -18.71 15.50
C ARG A 71 25.96 -20.18 15.78
N LYS A 72 25.88 -21.06 14.79
CA LYS A 72 26.27 -22.47 14.93
C LYS A 72 27.78 -22.65 15.03
N LEU A 73 28.57 -21.85 14.32
CA LEU A 73 30.05 -21.88 14.43
C LEU A 73 30.56 -21.33 15.77
N ALA A 74 29.83 -20.40 16.38
CA ALA A 74 30.20 -19.80 17.66
C ALA A 74 29.76 -20.63 18.90
N ARG A 75 29.10 -21.77 18.69
CA ARG A 75 28.72 -22.74 19.74
C ARG A 75 29.66 -23.93 19.72
#